data_AF-C9MYQ3-F1
#
_entry.id   AF-C9MYQ3-F1
#
_cell.length_a   1.000
_cell.length_b   1.000
_cell.length_c   1.000
_cell.angle_alpha   90.00
_cell.angle_beta   90.00
_cell.angle_gamma   90.00
#
_symmetry.space_group_name_H-M   'P 1'
#
loop_
_entity.id
_entity.type
_entity.pdbx_description
1 polymer ?
#
loop_
_entity_poly.entity_id
_entity_poly.type
_entity_poly.pdbx_seq_one_letter_code
_entity_poly.pdbx_strand_id
1 'polypeptide(L)'
;MDENSKNLNEENIYECKLRGTLKVKNDKMNCIIGDIVEFDEKEKVIEKIEKRENFLYRPLIANIDFIGILFAIKSPNFDFTNFQKMLLNANSQNIPVVLILSKIDLVSKEELEEFFNKFRQIFKETISIFPISTETNTGITELKQYINKKSVVISGPSGAGKSTLINTLIGKEVLATNDVSQKTKKGRHTTIESRFFMSAPHSYIIDTPGFSTLDFPKLEEKRNWKSYFQNF
;
A
#
# COMPACT_ATOMS: atom_id res chain seq x y z
N MET A 1 6.25 -5.73 21.03
CA MET A 1 7.22 -6.54 20.27
C MET A 1 7.29 -7.88 20.99
N ASP A 2 6.69 -8.93 20.42
CA ASP A 2 6.71 -10.28 21.02
C ASP A 2 7.43 -11.25 20.08
N GLU A 3 8.34 -12.04 20.65
CA GLU A 3 9.11 -13.10 19.97
C GLU A 3 8.21 -14.25 19.45
N ASN A 4 6.92 -14.25 19.82
CA ASN A 4 5.91 -15.23 19.41
C ASN A 4 5.33 -15.00 18.00
N SER A 5 5.70 -13.92 17.32
CA SER A 5 5.18 -13.59 15.98
C SER A 5 5.71 -14.47 14.85
N LYS A 6 6.64 -15.39 15.12
CA LYS A 6 7.28 -16.21 14.09
C LYS A 6 6.35 -17.22 13.43
N ASN A 7 5.18 -17.52 14.01
CA ASN A 7 4.21 -18.45 13.47
C ASN A 7 2.81 -17.86 13.51
N LEU A 8 2.38 -17.22 12.42
CA LEU A 8 0.96 -16.90 12.27
C LEU A 8 0.26 -18.06 11.57
N ASN A 9 0.03 -19.12 12.34
CA ASN A 9 -1.00 -20.11 12.04
C ASN A 9 -2.36 -19.52 12.49
N GLU A 10 -3.48 -20.11 12.05
CA GLU A 10 -4.84 -19.74 12.50
C GLU A 10 -4.98 -19.68 14.03
N GLU A 11 -4.08 -20.34 14.78
CA GLU A 11 -3.99 -20.37 16.24
C GLU A 11 -3.65 -19.03 16.91
N ASN A 12 -3.09 -18.05 16.18
CA ASN A 12 -2.73 -16.73 16.72
C ASN A 12 -3.64 -15.59 16.23
N ILE A 13 -4.81 -15.94 15.67
CA ILE A 13 -5.82 -14.98 15.25
C ILE A 13 -6.92 -14.94 16.30
N TYR A 14 -7.17 -13.75 16.84
CA TYR A 14 -8.14 -13.53 17.90
C TYR A 14 -9.26 -12.62 17.42
N GLU A 15 -10.51 -13.11 17.51
CA GLU A 15 -11.67 -12.25 17.38
C GLU A 15 -11.91 -11.55 18.72
N CYS A 16 -11.66 -10.24 18.77
CA CYS A 16 -11.75 -9.44 19.99
C CYS A 16 -12.79 -8.32 19.88
N LYS A 17 -13.38 -7.94 21.01
CA LYS A 17 -14.25 -6.76 21.12
C LYS A 17 -13.47 -5.57 21.65
N LEU A 18 -13.74 -4.38 21.14
CA LEU A 18 -13.17 -3.16 21.71
C LEU A 18 -13.83 -2.84 23.06
N ARG A 19 -13.03 -2.60 24.11
CA ARG A 19 -13.50 -2.20 25.44
C ARG A 19 -14.34 -0.93 25.36
N GLY A 20 -15.44 -0.88 26.11
CA GLY A 20 -16.41 0.23 26.05
C GLY A 20 -15.80 1.60 26.34
N THR A 21 -14.81 1.66 27.23
CA THR A 21 -14.10 2.91 27.58
C THR A 21 -13.27 3.49 26.44
N LEU A 22 -12.90 2.67 25.44
CA LEU A 22 -12.18 3.11 24.24
C LEU A 22 -13.12 3.56 23.12
N LYS A 23 -14.43 3.46 23.30
CA LYS A 23 -15.43 3.79 22.27
C LYS A 23 -15.92 5.23 22.42
N VAL A 24 -15.58 6.06 21.45
CA VAL A 24 -16.29 7.31 21.18
C VAL A 24 -17.47 7.02 20.27
N LYS A 25 -18.67 7.50 20.65
CA LYS A 25 -19.89 7.23 19.89
C LYS A 25 -19.78 7.79 18.47
N ASN A 26 -20.14 6.96 17.48
CA ASN A 26 -20.12 7.28 16.05
C ASN A 26 -18.73 7.63 15.47
N ASP A 27 -17.64 7.27 16.15
CA ASP A 27 -16.29 7.48 15.63
C ASP A 27 -15.72 6.21 14.99
N LYS A 28 -15.35 6.30 13.71
CA LYS A 28 -14.67 5.20 12.99
C LYS A 28 -13.18 5.11 13.36
N MET A 29 -12.63 6.14 14.01
CA MET A 29 -11.24 6.18 14.46
C MET A 29 -10.99 5.43 15.77
N ASN A 30 -12.04 4.90 16.41
CA ASN A 30 -11.95 4.17 17.67
C ASN A 30 -10.92 3.04 17.64
N CYS A 31 -10.86 2.28 16.54
CA CYS A 31 -9.84 1.26 16.27
C CYS A 31 -9.86 1.01 14.76
N ILE A 32 -8.71 1.14 14.10
CA ILE A 32 -8.58 0.99 12.65
C ILE A 32 -7.55 -0.08 12.30
N ILE A 33 -7.53 -0.50 11.04
CA ILE A 33 -6.57 -1.50 10.55
C ILE A 33 -5.15 -0.97 10.78
N GLY A 34 -4.25 -1.81 11.28
CA GLY A 34 -2.86 -1.44 11.56
C GLY A 34 -2.62 -0.85 12.95
N ASP A 35 -3.66 -0.64 13.77
CA ASP A 35 -3.48 -0.27 15.17
C ASP A 35 -2.71 -1.36 15.93
N ILE A 36 -1.73 -0.94 16.73
CA ILE A 36 -1.05 -1.79 17.70
C ILE A 36 -1.90 -1.76 18.96
N VAL A 37 -2.29 -2.93 19.45
CA VAL A 37 -3.24 -3.06 20.56
C VAL A 37 -2.74 -4.01 21.63
N GLU A 38 -3.10 -3.72 22.88
CA GLU A 38 -3.04 -4.68 23.99
C GLU A 38 -4.44 -5.25 24.20
N PHE A 39 -4.56 -6.56 24.35
CA PHE A 39 -5.85 -7.22 24.55
C PHE A 39 -5.75 -8.33 25.59
N ASP A 40 -6.85 -8.56 26.31
CA ASP A 40 -7.00 -9.69 27.21
C ASP A 40 -7.35 -10.94 26.37
N GLU A 41 -6.47 -11.93 26.35
CA GLU A 41 -6.66 -13.17 25.62
C GLU A 41 -7.80 -14.04 26.17
N LYS A 42 -8.13 -13.97 27.46
CA LYS A 42 -9.21 -14.77 28.06
C LYS A 42 -10.57 -14.14 27.76
N GLU A 43 -10.67 -12.84 27.98
CA GLU A 43 -11.92 -12.09 27.78
C GLU A 43 -12.15 -11.72 26.32
N LYS A 44 -11.11 -11.84 25.47
CA LYS A 44 -11.09 -11.41 24.06
C LYS A 44 -11.51 -9.94 23.92
N VAL A 45 -10.89 -9.07 24.72
CA VAL A 45 -11.20 -7.64 24.75
C VAL A 45 -9.93 -6.82 24.52
N ILE A 46 -9.98 -5.90 23.55
CA ILE A 46 -8.92 -4.89 23.36
C ILE A 46 -9.02 -3.87 24.49
N GLU A 47 -7.97 -3.76 25.28
CA GLU A 47 -7.91 -2.92 26.49
C GLU A 47 -7.23 -1.58 26.25
N LYS A 48 -6.29 -1.54 25.29
CA LYS A 48 -5.52 -0.35 24.95
C LYS A 48 -5.15 -0.35 23.48
N ILE A 49 -5.11 0.84 22.91
CA ILE A 49 -4.61 1.11 21.56
C ILE A 49 -3.41 2.02 21.71
N GLU A 50 -2.28 1.62 21.15
CA GLU A 50 -1.06 2.41 21.17
C GLU A 50 -1.20 3.69 20.33
N LYS A 51 -0.33 4.65 20.63
CA LYS A 51 -0.26 5.88 19.84
C LYS A 51 0.15 5.55 18.40
N ARG A 52 -0.69 5.94 17.45
CA ARG A 52 -0.39 5.83 16.00
C ARG A 52 0.79 6.73 15.63
N GLU A 53 1.71 6.21 14.83
CA GLU A 53 2.79 7.01 14.23
C GLU A 53 2.27 7.85 13.06
N ASN A 54 1.43 7.24 12.22
CA ASN A 54 0.74 7.87 11.10
C ASN A 54 -0.56 7.12 10.81
N PHE A 55 -1.41 7.71 9.95
CA PHE A 55 -2.59 7.02 9.43
C PHE A 55 -3.12 7.67 8.15
N LEU A 56 -3.83 6.87 7.35
CA LEU A 56 -4.62 7.31 6.20
C LEU A 56 -6.09 7.41 6.61
N TYR A 57 -6.80 8.40 6.03
CA TYR A 57 -8.25 8.53 6.21
C TYR A 57 -9.06 7.68 5.23
N ARG A 58 -8.51 7.44 4.04
CA ARG A 58 -9.17 6.72 2.95
C ARG A 58 -8.15 5.88 2.20
N PRO A 59 -8.06 4.58 2.50
CA PRO A 59 -8.78 3.86 3.57
C PRO A 59 -8.27 4.19 4.99
N LEU A 60 -9.04 3.81 6.00
CA LEU A 60 -8.70 4.00 7.42
C LEU A 60 -7.67 2.97 7.89
N ILE A 61 -6.40 3.35 7.88
CA ILE A 61 -5.27 2.47 8.19
C ILE A 61 -4.19 3.24 8.93
N ALA A 62 -3.63 2.69 10.00
CA ALA A 62 -2.56 3.27 10.80
C ALA A 62 -1.21 2.57 10.59
N ASN A 63 -0.14 3.23 11.05
CA ASN A 63 1.21 2.66 11.21
C ASN A 63 1.76 2.06 9.92
N ILE A 64 1.74 2.88 8.86
CA ILE A 64 2.22 2.53 7.53
C ILE A 64 3.67 2.99 7.40
N ASP A 65 4.58 2.08 7.08
CA ASP A 65 5.99 2.41 6.89
C ASP A 65 6.22 3.15 5.56
N PHE A 66 5.54 2.71 4.49
CA PHE A 66 5.64 3.36 3.18
C PHE A 66 4.48 3.01 2.24
N ILE A 67 4.33 3.85 1.20
CA ILE A 67 3.41 3.63 0.08
C ILE A 67 4.23 3.15 -1.13
N GLY A 68 3.93 1.95 -1.62
CA GLY A 68 4.43 1.42 -2.88
C GLY A 68 3.51 1.82 -4.03
N ILE A 69 3.92 2.81 -4.83
CA ILE A 69 3.21 3.19 -6.06
C ILE A 69 3.65 2.25 -7.17
N LEU A 70 2.77 1.37 -7.61
CA LEU A 70 3.02 0.35 -8.63
C LEU A 70 2.62 0.85 -10.01
N PHE A 71 3.56 0.87 -10.96
CA PHE A 71 3.28 1.11 -12.38
C PHE A 71 4.00 0.07 -13.23
N ALA A 72 3.39 -0.34 -14.34
CA ALA A 72 4.11 -1.10 -15.35
C ALA A 72 4.98 -0.16 -16.19
N ILE A 73 6.15 -0.63 -16.62
CA ILE A 73 6.96 0.09 -17.62
C ILE A 73 6.26 0.07 -18.99
N LYS A 74 5.63 -1.07 -19.32
CA LYS A 74 4.94 -1.33 -20.59
C LYS A 74 3.69 -2.17 -20.35
N SER A 75 2.66 -1.97 -21.18
CA SER A 75 1.37 -2.70 -21.12
C SER A 75 0.67 -2.65 -19.74
N PRO A 76 0.18 -1.48 -19.28
CA PRO A 76 0.18 -0.18 -19.96
C PRO A 76 1.52 0.55 -19.85
N ASN A 77 1.78 1.49 -20.75
CA ASN A 77 2.97 2.34 -20.67
C ASN A 77 2.95 3.19 -19.40
N PHE A 78 4.14 3.42 -18.84
CA PHE A 78 4.28 4.27 -17.65
C PHE A 78 3.76 5.70 -17.91
N ASP A 79 2.74 6.12 -17.16
CA ASP A 79 2.16 7.45 -17.22
C ASP A 79 2.77 8.35 -16.13
N PHE A 80 3.76 9.15 -16.52
CA PHE A 80 4.42 10.12 -15.63
C PHE A 80 3.44 11.12 -15.01
N THR A 81 2.40 11.53 -15.75
CA THR A 81 1.41 12.50 -15.23
C THR A 81 0.60 11.86 -14.11
N ASN A 82 0.15 10.62 -14.31
CA ASN A 82 -0.61 9.91 -13.28
C ASN A 82 0.28 9.56 -12.07
N PHE A 83 1.52 9.15 -12.30
CA PHE A 83 2.49 8.90 -11.24
C PHE A 83 2.72 10.15 -10.37
N GLN A 84 2.96 11.32 -10.98
CA GLN A 84 3.13 12.58 -10.27
C GLN A 84 1.90 12.97 -9.44
N LYS A 85 0.69 12.73 -9.98
CA LYS A 85 -0.56 12.99 -9.24
C LYS A 85 -0.68 12.07 -8.02
N MET A 86 -0.38 10.78 -8.16
CA MET A 86 -0.40 9.84 -7.05
C MET A 86 0.67 10.18 -5.99
N LEU A 87 1.86 10.55 -6.45
CA LEU A 87 2.96 10.99 -5.59
C LEU A 87 2.61 12.23 -4.77
N LEU A 88 1.99 13.25 -5.39
CA LEU A 88 1.50 14.44 -4.70
C LEU A 88 0.51 14.07 -3.59
N ASN A 89 -0.39 13.13 -3.86
CA ASN A 89 -1.38 12.69 -2.90
C ASN A 89 -0.72 11.90 -1.74
N ALA A 90 0.22 11.02 -2.05
CA ALA A 90 0.97 10.26 -1.06
C ALA A 90 1.83 11.15 -0.16
N ASN A 91 2.54 12.14 -0.73
CA ASN A 91 3.35 13.10 0.02
C ASN A 91 2.51 13.95 0.99
N SER A 92 1.23 14.21 0.68
CA SER A 92 0.34 14.92 1.62
C SER A 92 0.08 14.17 2.93
N GLN A 93 0.40 12.86 2.98
CA GLN A 93 0.20 12.00 4.14
C GLN A 93 1.45 11.91 5.02
N ASN A 94 2.57 12.53 4.63
CA ASN A 94 3.87 12.42 5.31
C ASN A 94 4.35 10.97 5.50
N ILE A 95 3.97 10.07 4.59
CA ILE A 95 4.40 8.67 4.57
C ILE A 95 5.42 8.52 3.43
N PRO A 96 6.58 7.86 3.66
CA PRO A 96 7.55 7.58 2.61
C PRO A 96 6.95 6.89 1.39
N VAL A 97 7.45 7.21 0.20
CA VAL A 97 6.95 6.68 -1.08
C VAL A 97 8.07 6.02 -1.86
N VAL A 98 7.77 4.86 -2.46
CA VAL A 98 8.65 4.18 -3.40
C VAL A 98 7.91 3.87 -4.70
N LEU A 99 8.62 3.86 -5.82
CA LEU A 99 8.10 3.35 -7.09
C LEU A 99 8.39 1.86 -7.17
N ILE A 100 7.35 1.06 -7.40
CA ILE A 100 7.49 -0.34 -7.82
C ILE A 100 7.23 -0.35 -9.34
N LEU A 101 8.26 -0.62 -10.14
CA LEU A 101 8.20 -0.62 -11.59
C LEU A 101 8.07 -2.06 -12.10
N SER A 102 6.87 -2.46 -12.50
CA SER A 102 6.58 -3.83 -12.92
C SER A 102 6.75 -4.06 -14.42
N LYS A 103 6.74 -5.34 -14.79
CA LYS A 103 6.80 -5.84 -16.18
C LYS A 103 8.07 -5.42 -16.92
N ILE A 104 9.19 -5.35 -16.21
CA ILE A 104 10.50 -5.02 -16.81
C ILE A 104 10.97 -6.06 -17.84
N ASP A 105 10.37 -7.24 -17.84
CA ASP A 105 10.56 -8.28 -18.86
C ASP A 105 10.06 -7.87 -20.26
N LEU A 106 9.22 -6.84 -20.37
CA LEU A 106 8.65 -6.37 -21.64
C LEU A 106 9.54 -5.35 -22.37
N VAL A 107 10.70 -5.01 -21.82
CA VAL A 107 11.61 -4.00 -22.37
C VAL A 107 13.05 -4.53 -22.44
N SER A 108 13.84 -3.97 -23.35
CA SER A 108 15.28 -4.25 -23.39
C SER A 108 16.01 -3.58 -22.22
N LYS A 109 17.27 -3.97 -22.00
CA LYS A 109 18.11 -3.32 -20.97
C LYS A 109 18.33 -1.85 -21.29
N GLU A 110 18.48 -1.51 -22.56
CA GLU A 110 18.67 -0.14 -23.04
C GLU A 110 17.41 0.71 -22.80
N GLU A 111 16.21 0.18 -23.09
CA GLU A 111 14.94 0.84 -22.80
C GLU A 111 14.73 1.07 -21.29
N LEU A 112 15.12 0.08 -20.46
CA LEU A 112 15.03 0.19 -19.00
C LEU A 112 15.99 1.26 -18.45
N GLU A 113 17.21 1.31 -18.98
CA GLU A 113 18.21 2.32 -18.59
C GLU A 113 17.78 3.73 -19.04
N GLU A 114 17.19 3.87 -20.24
CA GLU A 114 16.60 5.13 -20.69
C GLU A 114 15.47 5.60 -19.76
N PHE A 115 14.60 4.67 -19.31
CA PHE A 115 13.58 4.98 -18.32
C PHE A 115 14.19 5.50 -17.02
N PHE A 116 15.23 4.85 -16.49
CA PHE A 116 15.89 5.30 -15.27
C PHE A 116 16.52 6.69 -15.44
N ASN A 117 17.23 6.94 -16.53
CA ASN A 117 17.83 8.25 -16.79
C ASN A 117 16.77 9.36 -16.84
N LYS A 118 15.66 9.13 -17.55
CA LYS A 118 14.53 10.05 -17.61
C LYS A 118 13.87 10.26 -16.24
N PHE A 119 13.67 9.19 -15.48
CA PHE A 119 13.06 9.26 -14.16
C PHE A 119 13.95 10.04 -13.18
N ARG A 120 15.26 9.77 -13.16
CA ARG A 120 16.25 10.48 -12.33
C ARG A 120 16.32 11.96 -12.71
N GLN A 121 16.22 12.30 -13.99
CA GLN A 121 16.17 13.71 -14.43
C GLN A 121 14.95 14.46 -13.86
N ILE A 122 13.81 13.78 -13.72
CA ILE A 122 12.57 14.39 -13.24
C ILE A 122 12.52 14.43 -11.70
N PHE A 123 12.99 13.38 -11.01
CA PHE A 123 12.80 13.20 -9.56
C PHE A 123 14.09 13.27 -8.74
N LYS A 124 15.26 13.49 -9.35
CA LYS A 124 16.56 13.73 -8.68
C LYS A 124 16.91 12.75 -7.55
N GLU A 125 16.71 11.44 -7.77
CA GLU A 125 16.99 10.38 -6.78
C GLU A 125 16.15 10.41 -5.50
N THR A 126 15.13 11.26 -5.40
CA THR A 126 14.32 11.37 -4.18
C THR A 126 13.34 10.22 -3.98
N ILE A 127 13.13 9.39 -5.01
CA ILE A 127 12.22 8.25 -4.98
C ILE A 127 13.00 6.99 -5.33
N SER A 128 13.06 6.05 -4.38
CA SER A 128 13.61 4.72 -4.64
C SER A 128 12.73 3.94 -5.64
N ILE A 129 13.38 3.23 -6.55
CA ILE A 129 12.71 2.43 -7.58
C ILE A 129 13.03 0.95 -7.35
N PHE A 130 12.00 0.11 -7.31
CA PHE A 130 12.11 -1.34 -7.31
C PHE A 130 11.67 -1.88 -8.67
N PRO A 131 12.60 -2.12 -9.61
CA PRO A 131 12.29 -2.75 -10.89
C PRO A 131 12.03 -4.24 -10.68
N ILE A 132 10.85 -4.70 -11.10
CA ILE A 132 10.42 -6.09 -10.89
C ILE A 132 9.75 -6.69 -12.13
N SER A 133 9.81 -8.02 -12.20
CA SER A 133 9.01 -8.83 -13.10
C SER A 133 8.52 -10.05 -12.32
N THR A 134 7.20 -10.19 -12.19
CA THR A 134 6.60 -11.38 -11.60
C THR A 134 6.72 -12.59 -12.53
N GLU A 135 6.73 -12.38 -13.86
CA GLU A 135 6.88 -13.43 -14.87
C GLU A 135 8.25 -14.10 -14.80
N THR A 136 9.31 -13.31 -14.66
CA THR A 136 10.70 -13.81 -14.58
C THR A 136 11.23 -13.92 -13.16
N ASN A 137 10.42 -13.58 -12.16
CA ASN A 137 10.79 -13.47 -10.74
C ASN A 137 11.99 -12.51 -10.47
N THR A 138 12.22 -11.55 -11.36
CA THR A 138 13.29 -10.55 -11.24
C THR A 138 12.90 -9.47 -10.22
N GLY A 139 13.83 -9.11 -9.33
CA GLY A 139 13.66 -8.03 -8.34
C GLY A 139 12.72 -8.34 -7.16
N ILE A 140 11.98 -9.46 -7.21
CA ILE A 140 11.00 -9.84 -6.17
C ILE A 140 11.66 -10.08 -4.82
N THR A 141 12.83 -10.72 -4.79
CA THR A 141 13.56 -11.00 -3.53
C THR A 141 14.00 -9.71 -2.84
N GLU A 142 14.52 -8.74 -3.59
CA GLU A 142 14.93 -7.43 -3.07
C GLU A 142 13.73 -6.67 -2.50
N LEU A 143 12.60 -6.66 -3.22
CA LEU A 143 11.36 -6.06 -2.74
C LEU A 143 10.85 -6.74 -1.47
N LYS A 144 10.90 -8.08 -1.38
CA LYS A 144 10.54 -8.83 -0.16
C LYS A 144 11.43 -8.46 1.01
N GLN A 145 12.73 -8.34 0.81
CA GLN A 145 13.67 -7.89 1.84
C GLN A 145 13.37 -6.47 2.30
N TYR A 146 13.01 -5.58 1.38
CA TYR A 146 12.63 -4.21 1.71
C TYR A 146 11.33 -4.12 2.51
N ILE A 147 10.33 -4.97 2.20
CA ILE A 147 9.03 -5.05 2.90
C ILE A 147 9.13 -5.76 4.26
N ASN A 148 10.17 -6.54 4.50
CA ASN A 148 10.30 -7.34 5.71
C ASN A 148 10.19 -6.48 6.98
N LYS A 149 9.30 -6.91 7.89
CA LYS A 149 8.90 -6.22 9.14
C LYS A 149 8.28 -4.84 8.95
N LYS A 150 7.68 -4.56 7.79
CA LYS A 150 7.03 -3.29 7.47
C LYS A 150 5.59 -3.47 7.03
N SER A 151 4.78 -2.45 7.28
CA SER A 151 3.44 -2.25 6.74
C SER A 151 3.50 -1.40 5.47
N VAL A 152 3.13 -1.98 4.33
CA VAL A 152 3.13 -1.30 3.03
C VAL A 152 1.73 -1.19 2.45
N VAL A 153 1.36 0.01 2.02
CA VAL A 153 0.21 0.21 1.15
C VAL A 153 0.65 0.09 -0.30
N ILE A 154 0.04 -0.82 -1.07
CA ILE A 154 0.30 -0.93 -2.52
C ILE A 154 -0.86 -0.29 -3.28
N SER A 155 -0.54 0.70 -4.12
CA SER A 155 -1.50 1.37 -4.99
C SER A 155 -0.94 1.55 -6.40
N GLY A 156 -1.79 1.52 -7.41
CA GLY A 156 -1.38 1.67 -8.80
C GLY A 156 -2.58 1.59 -9.75
N PRO A 157 -2.43 2.06 -11.01
CA PRO A 157 -3.50 1.94 -11.99
C PRO A 157 -3.83 0.48 -12.30
N SER A 158 -5.05 0.26 -12.80
CA SER A 158 -5.46 -1.05 -13.32
C SER A 158 -4.50 -1.51 -14.42
N GLY A 159 -4.20 -2.81 -14.46
CA GLY A 159 -3.28 -3.40 -15.44
C GLY A 159 -1.79 -3.32 -15.07
N ALA A 160 -1.39 -2.56 -14.04
CA ALA A 160 -0.01 -2.49 -13.56
C ALA A 160 0.49 -3.79 -12.87
N GLY A 161 -0.36 -4.79 -12.69
CA GLY A 161 0.02 -6.08 -12.08
C GLY A 161 -0.11 -6.14 -10.55
N LYS A 162 -0.91 -5.27 -9.93
CA LYS A 162 -1.08 -5.20 -8.45
C LYS A 162 -1.49 -6.53 -7.83
N SER A 163 -2.55 -7.15 -8.35
CA SER A 163 -3.05 -8.43 -7.81
C SER A 163 -2.00 -9.53 -7.93
N THR A 164 -1.34 -9.61 -9.09
CA THR A 164 -0.25 -10.57 -9.36
C THR A 164 0.93 -10.36 -8.41
N LEU A 165 1.36 -9.11 -8.20
CA LEU A 165 2.42 -8.77 -7.26
C LEU A 165 2.06 -9.19 -5.83
N ILE A 166 0.86 -8.84 -5.36
CA ILE A 166 0.40 -9.18 -4.00
C ILE A 166 0.38 -10.70 -3.80
N ASN A 167 -0.19 -11.45 -4.74
CA ASN A 167 -0.19 -12.92 -4.69
C ASN A 167 1.24 -13.48 -4.66
N THR A 168 2.16 -12.91 -5.45
CA THR A 168 3.57 -13.31 -5.49
C THR A 168 4.30 -13.03 -4.17
N LEU A 169 4.01 -11.89 -3.54
CA LEU A 169 4.60 -11.50 -2.27
C LEU A 169 4.10 -12.40 -1.12
N ILE A 170 2.82 -12.77 -1.15
CA ILE A 170 2.18 -13.65 -0.16
C ILE A 170 2.51 -15.13 -0.42
N GLY A 171 2.79 -15.51 -1.66
CA GLY A 171 3.00 -16.89 -2.08
C GLY A 171 1.72 -17.72 -2.19
N LYS A 172 0.54 -17.07 -2.25
CA LYS A 172 -0.78 -17.69 -2.38
C LYS A 172 -1.69 -16.84 -3.25
N GLU A 173 -2.63 -17.46 -3.94
CA GLU A 173 -3.65 -16.74 -4.72
C GLU A 173 -4.76 -16.22 -3.79
N VAL A 174 -4.64 -14.95 -3.37
CA VAL A 174 -5.60 -14.28 -2.49
C VAL A 174 -6.44 -13.22 -3.21
N LEU A 175 -5.96 -12.77 -4.38
CA LEU A 175 -6.64 -11.83 -5.26
C LEU A 175 -6.87 -12.49 -6.62
N ALA A 176 -8.09 -12.35 -7.16
CA ALA A 176 -8.36 -12.75 -8.54
C ALA A 176 -7.50 -11.92 -9.51
N THR A 177 -6.82 -12.60 -10.42
CA THR A 177 -5.90 -12.01 -11.42
C THR A 177 -6.52 -11.84 -12.80
N ASN A 178 -7.78 -12.24 -12.99
CA ASN A 178 -8.46 -12.16 -14.30
C ASN A 178 -8.33 -10.77 -14.92
N ASP A 179 -7.84 -10.74 -16.16
CA ASP A 179 -7.53 -9.55 -16.93
C ASP A 179 -8.72 -8.60 -17.01
N VAL A 180 -8.42 -7.34 -16.69
CA VAL A 180 -9.37 -6.24 -16.55
C VAL A 180 -10.41 -6.51 -15.47
N SER A 181 -10.19 -5.90 -14.30
CA SER A 181 -11.24 -5.58 -13.34
C SER A 181 -12.46 -5.04 -14.09
N GLN A 182 -13.40 -5.94 -14.39
CA GLN A 182 -14.71 -5.54 -14.83
C GLN A 182 -15.27 -4.75 -13.68
N LYS A 183 -15.37 -3.43 -13.87
CA LYS A 183 -16.15 -2.54 -13.02
C LYS A 183 -17.43 -3.27 -12.68
N THR A 184 -17.54 -3.73 -11.43
CA THR A 184 -18.68 -4.49 -10.95
C THR A 184 -19.89 -3.56 -11.01
N LYS A 185 -20.60 -3.61 -12.14
CA LYS A 185 -21.91 -3.03 -12.35
C LYS A 185 -22.91 -3.85 -11.54
N LYS A 186 -23.26 -3.34 -10.35
CA LYS A 186 -24.37 -3.67 -9.42
C LYS A 186 -23.77 -3.56 -8.01
N GLY A 187 -24.19 -2.73 -7.07
CA GLY A 187 -25.36 -1.88 -6.88
C GLY A 187 -25.48 -1.70 -5.35
N ARG A 188 -25.87 -0.50 -4.88
CA ARG A 188 -26.27 -0.19 -3.49
C ARG A 188 -25.20 -0.38 -2.39
N HIS A 189 -24.61 0.75 -1.96
CA HIS A 189 -23.90 0.93 -0.67
C HIS A 189 -22.85 -0.13 -0.27
N THR A 190 -21.82 -0.35 -1.09
CA THR A 190 -20.66 -1.17 -0.69
C THR A 190 -19.44 -0.25 -0.56
N THR A 191 -19.00 0.01 0.67
CA THR A 191 -17.70 0.64 0.96
C THR A 191 -16.63 -0.25 0.31
N ILE A 192 -15.80 0.29 -0.58
CA ILE A 192 -14.76 -0.50 -1.25
C ILE A 192 -13.75 -0.93 -0.17
N GLU A 193 -13.87 -2.16 0.32
CA GLU A 193 -13.08 -2.65 1.46
C GLU A 193 -11.61 -2.79 1.07
N SER A 194 -10.75 -2.17 1.87
CA SER A 194 -9.31 -2.41 1.80
C SER A 194 -9.00 -3.77 2.37
N ARG A 195 -8.08 -4.49 1.74
CA ARG A 195 -7.70 -5.84 2.14
C ARG A 195 -6.35 -5.79 2.82
N PHE A 196 -6.25 -6.44 3.97
CA PHE A 196 -5.04 -6.49 4.77
C PHE A 196 -4.48 -7.91 4.70
N PHE A 197 -3.26 -8.04 4.22
CA PHE A 197 -2.57 -9.31 4.10
C PHE A 197 -1.29 -9.28 4.90
N MET A 198 -0.86 -10.44 5.34
CA MET A 198 0.42 -10.60 6.00
C MET A 198 1.30 -11.47 5.12
N SER A 199 2.40 -10.91 4.64
CA SER A 199 3.30 -11.57 3.70
C SER A 199 4.41 -12.37 4.42
N ALA A 200 4.74 -11.97 5.64
CA ALA A 200 5.69 -12.62 6.54
C ALA A 200 5.40 -12.15 7.98
N PRO A 201 6.01 -12.76 9.02
CA PRO A 201 5.94 -12.25 10.38
C PRO A 201 6.19 -10.74 10.45
N HIS A 202 5.24 -10.00 11.03
CA HIS A 202 5.26 -8.53 11.14
C HIS A 202 5.37 -7.76 9.82
N SER A 203 5.09 -8.39 8.68
CA SER A 203 5.15 -7.76 7.36
C SER A 203 3.76 -7.75 6.77
N TYR A 204 3.22 -6.57 6.53
CA TYR A 204 1.83 -6.39 6.15
C TYR A 204 1.71 -5.69 4.81
N ILE A 205 0.89 -6.24 3.93
CA ILE A 205 0.56 -5.67 2.63
C ILE A 205 -0.91 -5.27 2.66
N ILE A 206 -1.14 -4.00 2.42
CA ILE A 206 -2.48 -3.45 2.31
C ILE A 206 -2.80 -3.21 0.83
N ASP A 207 -3.84 -3.87 0.35
CA ASP A 207 -4.49 -3.53 -0.91
C ASP A 207 -5.60 -2.50 -0.67
N THR A 208 -5.56 -1.40 -1.42
CA THR A 208 -6.50 -0.29 -1.29
C THR A 208 -7.18 -0.06 -2.65
N PRO A 209 -8.21 -0.85 -3.00
CA PRO A 209 -8.90 -0.65 -4.27
C PRO A 209 -9.54 0.75 -4.25
N GLY A 210 -9.16 1.62 -5.20
CA GLY A 210 -9.67 2.99 -5.28
C GLY A 210 -8.70 4.10 -4.82
N PHE A 211 -7.61 3.80 -4.11
CA PHE A 211 -6.50 4.78 -3.94
C PHE A 211 -5.76 5.03 -5.27
N SER A 212 -6.05 4.20 -6.29
CA SER A 212 -5.59 4.31 -7.67
C SER A 212 -6.29 5.41 -8.49
N THR A 213 -7.43 5.91 -8.03
CA THR A 213 -8.23 6.94 -8.72
C THR A 213 -8.34 8.16 -7.85
N LEU A 214 -7.56 9.19 -8.21
CA LEU A 214 -7.50 10.48 -7.56
C LEU A 214 -8.90 11.08 -7.31
N ASP A 215 -9.24 11.24 -6.03
CA ASP A 215 -9.68 12.56 -5.59
C ASP A 215 -8.40 13.34 -5.27
N PHE A 216 -8.21 14.50 -5.91
CA PHE A 216 -7.21 15.45 -5.42
C PHE A 216 -7.44 15.64 -3.90
N PRO A 217 -6.39 15.80 -3.09
CA PRO A 217 -6.62 16.30 -1.74
C PRO A 217 -7.52 17.53 -1.87
N LYS A 218 -8.55 17.65 -1.02
CA LYS A 218 -9.33 18.90 -0.95
C LYS A 218 -8.34 19.97 -0.49
N LEU A 219 -7.68 20.60 -1.45
CA LEU A 219 -6.79 21.72 -1.24
C LEU A 219 -7.72 22.84 -0.80
N GLU A 220 -7.91 22.99 0.51
CA GLU A 220 -8.68 24.10 1.08
C GLU A 220 -8.08 25.43 0.62
N GLU A 221 -6.79 25.45 0.28
CA GLU A 221 -6.11 26.60 -0.32
C GLU A 221 -5.29 26.21 -1.55
N LYS A 222 -5.65 26.77 -2.72
CA LYS A 222 -4.91 26.65 -4.00
C LYS A 222 -3.44 27.09 -3.95
N ARG A 223 -2.95 27.64 -2.83
CA ARG A 223 -1.65 28.31 -2.70
C ARG A 223 -0.51 27.44 -2.16
N ASN A 224 -0.79 26.27 -1.58
CA ASN A 224 0.26 25.51 -0.88
C ASN A 224 0.77 24.27 -1.62
N TRP A 225 0.39 24.06 -2.89
CA TRP A 225 0.82 22.83 -3.60
C TRP A 225 2.34 22.75 -3.76
N LYS A 226 3.01 23.90 -3.92
CA LYS A 226 4.47 23.98 -4.07
C LYS A 226 5.25 23.42 -2.87
N SER A 227 4.68 23.42 -1.67
CA SER A 227 5.36 22.84 -0.50
C SER A 227 5.47 21.31 -0.58
N TYR A 228 4.52 20.64 -1.24
CA TYR A 228 4.61 19.19 -1.52
C TYR A 228 5.65 18.83 -2.60
N PHE A 229 6.17 19.84 -3.33
CA PHE A 229 7.23 19.68 -4.32
C PHE A 229 8.59 20.21 -3.85
N GLN A 230 8.74 20.63 -2.58
CA GLN A 230 9.98 21.27 -2.11
C GLN A 230 11.23 20.38 -2.22
N ASN A 231 11.08 19.10 -2.56
CA ASN A 231 12.17 18.15 -2.76
C ASN A 231 12.30 17.60 -4.20
N PHE A 232 11.60 18.14 -5.21
CA PHE A 232 11.76 17.72 -6.62
C PHE A 232 12.41 18.80 -7.48
#